data_AF-A0A7J7JFX2-F1
#
_entry.id   AF-A0A7J7JFX2-F1
#
_cell.length_a   1.000
_cell.length_b   1.000
_cell.length_c   1.000
_cell.angle_alpha   90.00
_cell.angle_beta   90.00
_cell.angle_gamma   90.00
#
_symmetry.space_group_name_H-M   'P 1'
#
loop_
_entity.id
_entity.type
_entity.pdbx_description
1 polymer ?
#
loop_
_entity_poly.entity_id
_entity_poly.type
_entity_poly.pdbx_seq_one_letter_code
_entity_poly.pdbx_strand_id
1 'polypeptide(L)'
;MKRNTVSLLKYVAAALCILIFGPHLLKSFMGGKEKSRYNDNAMPRAPDDIMKEHGDNQPVVKREVAEMEHRDLHLKQEESNGDAIQHHGGIGVVNSEGKKDWHDWEAIAREEQRTGPGEQGTAIILNAEEEKEKDKIYRVNGFNGFASDKMSLNRALKDIRHPDCKTQKYAAKLPTVSVVVPFHNEHWSTLLRTAVSVLNRSPPELLHEVILADDASTKEFLGKPLEDHLAKNYDGKVKVVRAKKREVS
;
A
#
# COMPACT_ATOMS: atom_id res chain seq x y z
N MET A 1 -32.60 -63.71 30.33
CA MET A 1 -31.54 -62.68 30.20
C MET A 1 -30.59 -63.03 29.04
N LYS A 2 -30.88 -62.63 27.79
CA LYS A 2 -29.97 -62.78 26.63
C LYS A 2 -30.26 -61.70 25.58
N ARG A 3 -29.97 -60.42 25.87
CA ARG A 3 -30.19 -59.32 24.89
C ARG A 3 -29.07 -58.28 24.76
N ASN A 4 -27.93 -58.42 25.45
CA ASN A 4 -26.89 -57.38 25.43
C ASN A 4 -25.54 -57.78 24.82
N THR A 5 -25.37 -59.02 24.34
CA THR A 5 -24.08 -59.43 23.73
C THR A 5 -23.90 -58.88 22.31
N VAL A 6 -24.97 -58.73 21.54
CA VAL A 6 -24.91 -58.23 20.15
C VAL A 6 -24.59 -56.73 20.12
N SER A 7 -25.18 -55.92 21.02
CA SER A 7 -24.83 -54.49 21.12
C SER A 7 -23.40 -54.30 21.60
N LEU A 8 -22.94 -55.08 22.59
CA LEU A 8 -21.56 -54.99 23.06
C LEU A 8 -20.56 -55.31 21.94
N LEU A 9 -20.84 -56.33 21.12
CA LEU A 9 -19.99 -56.70 20.00
C LEU A 9 -19.93 -55.60 18.92
N LYS A 10 -21.04 -54.88 18.68
CA LYS A 10 -21.08 -53.72 17.78
C LYS A 10 -20.22 -52.55 18.29
N TYR A 11 -20.25 -52.27 19.59
CA TYR A 11 -19.42 -51.20 20.16
C TYR A 11 -17.93 -51.55 20.16
N VAL A 12 -17.59 -52.82 20.44
CA VAL A 12 -16.19 -53.28 20.39
C VAL A 12 -15.65 -53.25 18.95
N ALA A 13 -16.44 -53.66 17.96
CA ALA A 13 -16.05 -53.57 16.55
C ALA A 13 -15.88 -52.11 16.07
N ALA A 14 -16.78 -51.20 16.48
CA ALA A 14 -16.67 -49.78 16.16
C ALA A 14 -15.42 -49.14 16.80
N ALA A 15 -15.12 -49.46 18.06
CA ALA A 15 -13.93 -48.96 18.74
C ALA A 15 -12.63 -49.45 18.08
N LEU A 16 -12.56 -50.73 17.68
CA LEU A 16 -11.41 -51.28 16.94
C LEU A 16 -11.23 -50.61 15.58
N CYS A 17 -12.30 -50.35 14.83
CA CYS A 17 -12.21 -49.61 13.56
C CYS A 17 -11.67 -48.19 13.75
N ILE A 18 -12.09 -47.48 14.80
CA ILE A 18 -11.60 -46.11 15.07
C ILE A 18 -10.11 -46.13 15.47
N LEU A 19 -9.65 -47.13 16.23
CA LEU A 19 -8.25 -47.24 16.63
C LEU A 19 -7.33 -47.66 15.47
N ILE A 20 -7.80 -48.51 14.56
CA ILE A 20 -7.02 -49.01 13.43
C ILE A 20 -7.01 -48.00 12.26
N PHE A 21 -8.16 -47.40 11.94
CA PHE A 21 -8.28 -46.50 10.77
C PHE A 21 -8.22 -45.00 11.12
N GLY A 22 -8.43 -44.62 12.38
CA GLY A 22 -8.35 -43.22 12.84
C GLY A 22 -6.99 -42.55 12.58
N PRO A 23 -5.85 -43.20 12.84
CA PRO A 23 -4.53 -42.61 12.55
C PRO A 23 -4.28 -42.42 11.04
N HIS A 24 -4.91 -43.23 10.20
CA HIS A 24 -4.79 -43.14 8.75
C HIS A 24 -5.66 -42.02 8.17
N LEU A 25 -6.85 -41.78 8.74
CA LEU A 25 -7.72 -40.66 8.37
C LEU A 25 -7.14 -39.31 8.82
N LEU A 26 -6.50 -39.22 10.00
CA LEU A 26 -5.86 -37.96 10.44
C LEU A 26 -4.70 -37.54 9.53
N LYS A 27 -3.91 -38.50 9.01
CA LYS A 27 -2.83 -38.20 8.05
C LYS A 27 -3.35 -37.75 6.68
N SER A 28 -4.54 -38.19 6.27
CA SER A 28 -5.18 -37.74 5.02
C SER A 28 -5.88 -36.38 5.16
N PHE A 29 -6.31 -35.99 6.37
CA PHE A 29 -7.00 -34.72 6.61
C PHE A 29 -6.05 -33.61 7.11
N MET A 30 -4.93 -33.95 7.73
CA MET A 30 -3.88 -33.00 8.17
C MET A 30 -2.63 -33.01 7.28
N GLY A 31 -2.70 -33.66 6.11
CA GLY A 31 -1.65 -33.70 5.09
C GLY A 31 -1.63 -32.52 4.13
N GLY A 32 -2.30 -31.40 4.47
CA GLY A 32 -2.17 -30.13 3.77
C GLY A 32 -0.81 -29.54 4.08
N LYS A 33 0.14 -29.65 3.15
CA LYS A 33 1.42 -28.94 3.20
C LYS A 33 1.17 -27.43 3.22
N GLU A 34 1.11 -26.86 4.40
CA GLU A 34 1.31 -25.44 4.60
C GLU A 34 2.80 -25.16 4.38
N LYS A 35 3.19 -24.91 3.12
CA LYS A 35 4.45 -24.22 2.86
C LYS A 35 4.28 -22.79 3.36
N SER A 36 4.66 -22.57 4.61
CA SER A 36 5.02 -21.24 5.10
C SER A 36 6.00 -20.66 4.09
N ARG A 37 5.51 -19.71 3.30
CA ARG A 37 6.34 -18.84 2.46
C ARG A 37 6.59 -17.57 3.27
N TYR A 38 7.14 -17.73 4.47
CA TYR A 38 7.81 -16.64 5.14
C TYR A 38 9.19 -16.53 4.49
N ASN A 39 9.38 -15.49 3.69
CA ASN A 39 10.65 -15.19 3.05
C ASN A 39 11.48 -14.43 4.07
N ASP A 40 12.46 -15.09 4.70
CA ASP A 40 13.40 -14.51 5.67
C ASP A 40 14.30 -13.39 5.07
N ASN A 41 14.09 -13.00 3.81
CA ASN A 41 14.80 -11.90 3.14
C ASN A 41 14.06 -10.55 3.19
N ALA A 42 12.98 -10.42 3.97
CA ALA A 42 12.25 -9.16 4.14
C ALA A 42 12.68 -8.35 5.38
N MET A 43 13.91 -8.54 5.85
CA MET A 43 14.54 -7.67 6.85
C MET A 43 15.84 -7.14 6.24
N PRO A 44 16.06 -5.82 6.13
CA PRO A 44 17.36 -5.32 5.69
C PRO A 44 18.42 -5.77 6.70
N ARG A 45 19.39 -6.56 6.23
CA ARG A 45 20.57 -6.92 7.01
C ARG A 45 21.32 -5.65 7.41
N ALA A 46 21.87 -5.65 8.62
CA ALA A 46 22.69 -4.56 9.13
C ALA A 46 23.85 -4.25 8.15
N PRO A 47 24.34 -3.00 8.07
CA PRO A 47 25.24 -2.54 7.00
C PRO A 47 26.64 -3.17 6.94
N ASP A 48 26.97 -4.13 7.80
CA ASP A 48 28.35 -4.56 8.01
C ASP A 48 28.82 -5.70 7.06
N ASP A 49 27.93 -6.25 6.23
CA ASP A 49 28.26 -7.41 5.38
C ASP A 49 28.60 -7.07 3.90
N ILE A 50 28.65 -5.79 3.51
CA ILE A 50 28.96 -5.39 2.12
C ILE A 50 30.44 -5.03 1.98
N MET A 51 31.35 -5.94 2.29
CA MET A 51 32.72 -5.93 1.75
C MET A 51 33.30 -7.34 1.74
N LYS A 52 32.95 -8.12 0.70
CA LYS A 52 33.77 -9.14 0.05
C LYS A 52 32.92 -9.85 -1.00
N GLU A 53 33.14 -9.49 -2.25
CA GLU A 53 33.34 -10.43 -3.37
C GLU A 53 33.51 -9.61 -4.66
N HIS A 54 34.75 -9.52 -5.12
CA HIS A 54 35.11 -9.24 -6.50
C HIS A 54 35.65 -10.54 -7.08
N GLY A 55 35.01 -11.05 -8.13
CA GLY A 55 35.45 -12.22 -8.88
C GLY A 55 34.56 -12.43 -10.10
N ASP A 56 35.15 -12.30 -11.28
CA ASP A 56 34.53 -12.40 -12.60
C ASP A 56 33.61 -13.62 -12.80
N ASN A 57 32.44 -13.39 -13.40
CA ASN A 57 31.75 -14.38 -14.24
C ASN A 57 30.61 -13.77 -15.07
N GLN A 58 30.90 -13.56 -16.36
CA GLN A 58 29.96 -13.06 -17.37
C GLN A 58 29.60 -14.20 -18.33
N PRO A 59 28.46 -14.90 -18.15
CA PRO A 59 27.66 -15.27 -19.33
C PRO A 59 26.12 -15.26 -19.16
N VAL A 60 25.58 -14.99 -17.96
CA VAL A 60 24.12 -15.12 -17.71
C VAL A 60 23.34 -13.86 -18.14
N VAL A 61 23.91 -12.67 -17.92
CA VAL A 61 23.25 -11.37 -18.15
C VAL A 61 22.86 -11.14 -19.62
N LYS A 62 23.63 -11.68 -20.58
CA LYS A 62 23.35 -11.48 -22.01
C LYS A 62 22.09 -12.19 -22.49
N ARG A 63 21.67 -13.28 -21.84
CA ARG A 63 20.45 -14.01 -22.22
C ARG A 63 19.18 -13.32 -21.70
N GLU A 64 19.22 -12.81 -20.47
CA GLU A 64 18.08 -12.05 -19.90
C GLU A 64 17.86 -10.72 -20.63
N VAL A 65 18.93 -10.02 -21.05
CA VAL A 65 18.80 -8.76 -21.81
C VAL A 65 18.19 -9.02 -23.20
N ALA A 66 18.60 -10.09 -23.89
CA ALA A 66 18.05 -10.46 -25.19
C ALA A 66 16.58 -10.92 -25.13
N GLU A 67 16.17 -11.60 -24.05
CA GLU A 67 14.77 -11.97 -23.82
C GLU A 67 13.88 -10.77 -23.42
N MET A 68 14.47 -9.72 -22.83
CA MET A 68 13.79 -8.46 -22.53
C MET A 68 13.56 -7.63 -23.80
N GLU A 69 14.60 -7.50 -24.65
CA GLU A 69 14.51 -6.75 -25.90
C GLU A 69 13.52 -7.38 -26.89
N HIS A 70 13.46 -8.72 -26.96
CA HIS A 70 12.48 -9.41 -27.81
C HIS A 70 11.03 -9.29 -27.29
N ARG A 71 10.84 -9.09 -25.98
CA ARG A 71 9.53 -8.87 -25.36
C ARG A 71 9.04 -7.43 -25.57
N ASP A 72 9.95 -6.46 -25.52
CA ASP A 72 9.68 -5.05 -25.85
C ASP A 72 9.32 -4.85 -27.32
N LEU A 73 9.91 -5.64 -28.23
CA LEU A 73 9.55 -5.62 -29.65
C LEU A 73 8.15 -6.20 -29.92
N HIS A 74 7.73 -7.23 -29.18
CA HIS A 74 6.36 -7.77 -29.25
C HIS A 74 5.32 -6.79 -28.69
N LEU A 75 5.62 -6.10 -27.58
CA LEU A 75 4.76 -5.05 -27.02
C LEU A 75 4.58 -3.86 -27.99
N LYS A 76 5.65 -3.46 -28.68
CA LYS A 76 5.59 -2.40 -29.71
C LYS A 76 4.83 -2.82 -30.97
N GLN A 77 4.81 -4.12 -31.31
CA GLN A 77 4.00 -4.63 -32.42
C GLN A 77 2.52 -4.74 -32.05
N GLU A 78 2.16 -5.04 -30.79
CA GLU A 78 0.77 -4.97 -30.31
C GLU A 78 0.26 -3.52 -30.24
N GLU A 79 1.10 -2.54 -29.88
CA GLU A 79 0.74 -1.10 -29.91
C GLU A 79 0.48 -0.56 -31.33
N SER A 80 1.06 -1.16 -32.37
CA SER A 80 0.84 -0.73 -33.77
C SER A 80 -0.33 -1.43 -34.47
N ASN A 81 -0.90 -2.48 -33.86
CA ASN A 81 -2.04 -3.24 -34.39
C ASN A 81 -3.28 -3.27 -33.47
N GLY A 82 -3.26 -2.55 -32.35
CA GLY A 82 -4.42 -2.35 -31.49
C GLY A 82 -5.21 -1.13 -31.95
N ASP A 83 -6.51 -1.33 -32.17
CA ASP A 83 -7.49 -0.26 -32.35
C ASP A 83 -7.13 0.95 -31.49
N ALA A 84 -7.07 2.13 -32.11
CA ALA A 84 -7.08 3.37 -31.38
C ALA A 84 -8.26 3.30 -30.41
N ILE A 85 -7.99 3.12 -29.11
CA ILE A 85 -8.99 3.32 -28.07
C ILE A 85 -9.27 4.81 -28.13
N GLN A 86 -10.22 5.17 -28.98
CA GLN A 86 -10.85 6.46 -28.96
C GLN A 86 -11.37 6.59 -27.53
N HIS A 87 -10.73 7.43 -26.72
CA HIS A 87 -11.28 7.91 -25.45
C HIS A 87 -12.53 8.74 -25.77
N HIS A 88 -13.58 8.07 -26.26
CA HIS A 88 -14.89 8.62 -26.51
C HIS A 88 -15.63 8.72 -25.18
N GLY A 89 -15.31 9.80 -24.49
CA GLY A 89 -15.91 10.18 -23.22
C GLY A 89 -14.95 11.12 -22.53
N GLY A 90 -15.07 12.42 -22.83
CA GLY A 90 -14.32 13.44 -22.10
C GLY A 90 -14.50 13.29 -20.59
N ILE A 91 -13.54 13.82 -19.83
CA ILE A 91 -13.58 13.87 -18.37
C ILE A 91 -14.98 14.29 -17.91
N GLY A 92 -15.67 13.41 -17.17
CA GLY A 92 -17.03 13.67 -16.67
C GLY A 92 -18.20 13.22 -17.54
N VAL A 93 -17.98 12.54 -18.67
CA VAL A 93 -19.09 11.98 -19.48
C VAL A 93 -19.68 10.75 -18.79
N VAL A 94 -20.97 10.84 -18.45
CA VAL A 94 -21.76 9.74 -17.92
C VAL A 94 -22.28 8.90 -19.08
N ASN A 95 -22.06 7.59 -19.05
CA ASN A 95 -22.58 6.69 -20.07
C ASN A 95 -24.09 6.43 -19.90
N SER A 96 -24.70 5.72 -20.84
CA SER A 96 -26.12 5.34 -20.80
C SER A 96 -26.52 4.53 -19.56
N GLU A 97 -25.56 3.90 -18.88
CA GLU A 97 -25.77 3.14 -17.64
C GLU A 97 -25.65 4.00 -16.36
N GLY A 98 -25.45 5.31 -16.50
CA GLY A 98 -25.25 6.20 -15.35
C GLY A 98 -23.86 6.08 -14.71
N LYS A 99 -22.89 5.48 -15.40
CA LYS A 99 -21.50 5.34 -14.94
C LYS A 99 -20.60 6.44 -15.50
N LYS A 100 -19.64 6.88 -14.71
CA LYS A 100 -18.59 7.86 -15.02
C LYS A 100 -17.23 7.19 -14.89
N ASP A 101 -16.32 7.55 -15.80
CA ASP A 101 -14.89 7.32 -15.59
C ASP A 101 -14.37 8.37 -14.60
N TRP A 102 -13.88 7.91 -13.46
CA TRP A 102 -13.37 8.76 -12.38
C TRP A 102 -11.84 8.91 -12.40
N HIS A 103 -11.16 8.31 -13.38
CA HIS A 103 -9.73 8.49 -13.55
C HIS A 103 -9.44 9.92 -14.08
N ASP A 104 -8.67 10.68 -13.31
CA ASP A 104 -8.10 11.95 -13.78
C ASP A 104 -6.84 11.64 -14.61
N TRP A 105 -7.05 11.32 -15.88
CA TRP A 105 -5.98 10.95 -16.81
C TRP A 105 -4.94 12.05 -17.00
N GLU A 106 -5.33 13.32 -16.91
CA GLU A 106 -4.40 14.43 -17.00
C GLU A 106 -3.53 14.53 -15.74
N ALA A 107 -4.11 14.37 -14.55
CA ALA A 107 -3.34 14.31 -13.31
C ALA A 107 -2.39 13.12 -13.28
N ILE A 108 -2.83 11.94 -13.72
CA ILE A 108 -1.98 10.75 -13.84
C ILE A 108 -0.80 11.02 -14.77
N ALA A 109 -1.05 11.58 -15.97
CA ALA A 109 0.02 11.91 -16.91
C ALA A 109 1.00 12.96 -16.36
N ARG A 110 0.51 13.96 -15.62
CA ARG A 110 1.37 14.94 -14.94
C ARG A 110 2.20 14.29 -13.83
N GLU A 111 1.62 13.40 -13.04
CA GLU A 111 2.31 12.70 -11.95
C GLU A 111 3.40 11.76 -12.49
N GLU A 112 3.17 11.09 -13.61
CA GLU A 112 4.15 10.18 -14.23
C GLU A 112 5.45 10.90 -14.63
N GLN A 113 5.36 12.17 -15.03
CA GLN A 113 6.52 12.97 -15.42
C GLN A 113 7.29 13.58 -14.23
N ARG A 114 6.81 13.39 -13.00
CA ARG A 114 7.46 13.98 -11.82
C ARG A 114 8.75 13.27 -11.46
N THR A 115 9.77 14.07 -11.16
CA THR A 115 11.11 13.64 -10.78
C THR A 115 11.56 14.34 -9.50
N GLY A 116 12.46 13.71 -8.76
CA GLY A 116 12.97 14.21 -7.49
C GLY A 116 13.00 13.14 -6.39
N PRO A 117 13.48 13.47 -5.18
CA PRO A 117 13.59 12.53 -4.09
C PRO A 117 12.24 11.91 -3.70
N GLY A 118 12.13 10.58 -3.78
CA GLY A 118 10.95 9.82 -3.37
C GLY A 118 9.77 9.83 -4.35
N GLU A 119 9.91 10.51 -5.49
CA GLU A 119 8.93 10.47 -6.60
C GLU A 119 8.87 9.06 -7.19
N GLN A 120 7.71 8.71 -7.73
CA GLN A 120 7.41 7.37 -8.24
C GLN A 120 7.58 6.24 -7.21
N GLY A 121 7.64 6.57 -5.92
CA GLY A 121 7.92 5.60 -4.86
C GLY A 121 9.36 5.12 -4.79
N THR A 122 10.30 5.83 -5.42
CA THR A 122 11.73 5.49 -5.39
C THR A 122 12.34 5.69 -3.99
N ALA A 123 13.38 4.92 -3.67
CA ALA A 123 14.08 5.05 -2.40
C ALA A 123 14.85 6.38 -2.34
N ILE A 124 14.85 7.02 -1.17
CA ILE A 124 15.67 8.21 -0.91
C ILE A 124 17.01 7.74 -0.37
N ILE A 125 18.08 8.10 -1.09
CA ILE A 125 19.45 7.82 -0.67
C ILE A 125 19.94 8.98 0.19
N LEU A 126 20.37 8.67 1.41
CA LEU A 126 20.94 9.63 2.34
C LEU A 126 22.45 9.73 2.15
N ASN A 127 23.01 10.92 2.42
CA ASN A 127 24.45 11.09 2.47
C ASN A 127 25.02 10.61 3.81
N ALA A 128 26.35 10.54 3.93
CA ALA A 128 27.03 10.02 5.11
C ALA A 128 26.77 10.83 6.39
N GLU A 129 26.42 12.11 6.30
CA GLU A 129 26.09 12.95 7.45
C GLU A 129 24.66 12.66 7.92
N GLU A 130 23.72 12.54 6.98
CA GLU A 130 22.32 12.22 7.25
C GLU A 130 22.16 10.80 7.81
N GLU A 131 22.96 9.84 7.35
CA GLU A 131 23.01 8.49 7.91
C GLU A 131 23.42 8.49 9.38
N LYS A 132 24.30 9.41 9.82
CA LYS A 132 24.68 9.54 11.25
C LYS A 132 23.55 10.08 12.11
N GLU A 133 22.71 10.95 11.56
CA GLU A 133 21.59 11.58 12.27
C GLU A 133 20.28 10.78 12.14
N LYS A 134 20.21 9.84 11.18
CA LYS A 134 19.07 8.94 10.94
C LYS A 134 18.58 8.28 12.22
N ASP A 135 19.49 7.69 13.01
CA ASP A 135 19.12 6.90 14.19
C ASP A 135 18.48 7.77 15.28
N LYS A 136 18.91 9.04 15.41
CA LYS A 136 18.31 9.96 16.38
C LYS A 136 16.86 10.28 16.01
N ILE A 137 16.60 10.59 14.74
CA ILE A 137 15.25 10.88 14.26
C ILE A 137 14.37 9.62 14.27
N TYR A 138 14.94 8.47 13.90
CA TYR A 138 14.24 7.19 13.94
C TYR A 138 13.73 6.86 15.35
N ARG A 139 14.53 7.11 16.39
CA ARG A 139 14.12 6.88 17.78
C ARG A 139 12.93 7.74 18.23
N VAL A 140 12.73 8.91 17.65
CA VAL A 140 11.63 9.82 18.01
C VAL A 140 10.34 9.50 17.27
N ASN A 141 10.44 9.08 16.01
CA ASN A 141 9.30 8.95 15.11
C ASN A 141 8.96 7.50 14.74
N GLY A 142 9.84 6.53 15.00
CA GLY A 142 9.69 5.14 14.55
C GLY A 142 10.00 4.93 13.06
N PHE A 143 10.41 5.98 12.34
CA PHE A 143 10.80 5.95 10.93
C PHE A 143 11.82 7.05 10.60
N ASN A 144 12.39 6.99 9.39
CA ASN A 144 13.37 7.95 8.90
C ASN A 144 12.72 9.30 8.55
N GLY A 145 12.64 10.20 9.55
CA GLY A 145 12.07 11.54 9.36
C GLY A 145 12.85 12.40 8.38
N PHE A 146 14.19 12.27 8.27
CA PHE A 146 14.98 13.00 7.27
C PHE A 146 14.56 12.65 5.84
N ALA A 147 14.39 11.36 5.56
CA ALA A 147 13.89 10.93 4.26
C ALA A 147 12.49 11.49 3.99
N SER A 148 11.61 11.51 4.99
CA SER A 148 10.27 12.11 4.85
C SER A 148 10.37 13.61 4.54
N ASP A 149 11.20 14.36 5.26
CA ASP A 149 11.31 15.82 5.07
C ASP A 149 11.94 16.22 3.73
N LYS A 150 12.82 15.38 3.18
CA LYS A 150 13.36 15.54 1.82
C LYS A 150 12.35 15.28 0.71
N MET A 151 11.32 14.51 1.01
CA MET A 151 10.32 14.08 0.04
C MET A 151 9.24 15.13 -0.14
N SER A 152 8.81 15.39 -1.37
CA SER A 152 7.71 16.33 -1.64
C SER A 152 6.41 15.91 -0.94
N LEU A 153 5.73 16.85 -0.27
CA LEU A 153 4.40 16.61 0.33
C LEU A 153 3.37 16.13 -0.70
N ASN A 154 3.59 16.46 -1.98
CA ASN A 154 2.75 16.02 -3.08
C ASN A 154 3.45 15.00 -3.99
N ARG A 155 4.36 14.15 -3.49
CA ARG A 155 5.09 13.18 -4.35
C ARG A 155 4.12 12.35 -5.21
N ALA A 156 4.52 12.04 -6.44
CA ALA A 156 3.88 11.05 -7.29
C ALA A 156 4.20 9.63 -6.81
N LEU A 157 3.27 8.71 -7.10
CA LEU A 157 3.43 7.29 -6.83
C LEU A 157 3.31 6.53 -8.15
N LYS A 158 4.13 5.48 -8.29
CA LYS A 158 3.97 4.55 -9.41
C LYS A 158 2.62 3.85 -9.31
N ASP A 159 1.88 3.82 -10.41
CA ASP A 159 0.63 3.07 -10.48
C ASP A 159 0.91 1.56 -10.57
N ILE A 160 0.71 0.86 -9.45
CA ILE A 160 0.89 -0.59 -9.32
C ILE A 160 -0.45 -1.35 -9.32
N ARG A 161 -1.57 -0.69 -9.65
CA ARG A 161 -2.89 -1.32 -9.71
C ARG A 161 -2.94 -2.38 -10.81
N HIS A 162 -3.87 -3.33 -10.68
CA HIS A 162 -4.12 -4.30 -11.74
C HIS A 162 -4.54 -3.57 -13.03
N PRO A 163 -4.12 -4.01 -14.24
CA PRO A 163 -4.48 -3.34 -15.50
C PRO A 163 -5.99 -3.11 -15.66
N ASP A 164 -6.81 -4.08 -15.25
CA ASP A 164 -8.27 -3.96 -15.30
C ASP A 164 -8.84 -2.82 -14.44
N CYS A 165 -8.12 -2.34 -13.42
CA CYS A 165 -8.57 -1.19 -12.63
C CYS A 165 -8.66 0.08 -13.47
N LYS A 166 -7.83 0.21 -14.52
CA LYS A 166 -7.76 1.38 -15.40
C LYS A 166 -8.98 1.52 -16.30
N THR A 167 -9.75 0.45 -16.51
CA THR A 167 -10.95 0.45 -17.36
C THR A 167 -12.25 0.47 -16.56
N GLN A 168 -12.18 0.37 -15.22
CA GLN A 168 -13.36 0.38 -14.35
C GLN A 168 -14.05 1.74 -14.35
N LYS A 169 -15.38 1.72 -14.40
CA LYS A 169 -16.25 2.90 -14.30
C LYS A 169 -17.22 2.70 -13.14
N TYR A 170 -17.50 3.77 -12.40
CA TYR A 170 -18.35 3.74 -11.21
C TYR A 170 -19.58 4.61 -11.41
N ALA A 171 -20.56 4.51 -10.51
CA ALA A 171 -21.74 5.38 -10.55
C ALA A 171 -21.32 6.86 -10.63
N ALA A 172 -22.00 7.63 -11.49
CA ALA A 172 -21.73 9.06 -11.63
C ALA A 172 -22.21 9.86 -10.40
N LYS A 173 -23.22 9.36 -9.70
CA LYS A 173 -23.75 9.94 -8.46
C LYS A 173 -23.26 9.12 -7.29
N LEU A 174 -22.29 9.67 -6.56
CA LEU A 174 -21.75 9.09 -5.33
C LEU A 174 -22.04 10.06 -4.17
N PRO A 175 -22.22 9.54 -2.94
CA PRO A 175 -22.30 10.40 -1.77
C PRO A 175 -20.96 11.11 -1.54
N THR A 176 -21.02 12.31 -0.96
CA THR A 176 -19.82 12.98 -0.46
C THR A 176 -19.32 12.28 0.80
N VAL A 177 -18.01 12.42 1.08
CA VAL A 177 -17.36 11.82 2.24
C VAL A 177 -16.52 12.86 2.99
N SER A 178 -16.44 12.70 4.31
CA SER A 178 -15.43 13.34 5.15
C SER A 178 -14.36 12.30 5.50
N VAL A 179 -13.09 12.65 5.32
CA VAL A 179 -11.97 11.76 5.65
C VAL A 179 -11.42 12.14 7.02
N VAL A 180 -11.45 11.20 7.98
CA VAL A 180 -10.92 11.41 9.33
C VAL A 180 -9.58 10.71 9.45
N VAL A 181 -8.54 11.46 9.80
CA VAL A 181 -7.18 10.97 10.01
C VAL A 181 -6.81 11.16 11.48
N PRO A 182 -6.90 10.11 12.32
CA PRO A 182 -6.44 10.19 13.70
C PRO A 182 -4.91 10.31 13.73
N PHE A 183 -4.39 11.14 14.64
CA PHE A 183 -2.94 11.26 14.84
C PHE A 183 -2.61 11.55 16.30
N HIS A 184 -1.44 11.07 16.74
CA HIS A 184 -0.85 11.39 18.03
C HIS A 184 0.66 11.53 17.85
N ASN A 185 1.22 12.71 18.13
CA ASN A 185 2.65 12.97 18.03
C ASN A 185 3.27 12.59 16.66
N GLU A 186 2.47 12.67 15.60
CA GLU A 186 2.91 12.35 14.23
C GLU A 186 3.99 13.32 13.74
N HIS A 187 4.84 12.88 12.81
CA HIS A 187 5.84 13.77 12.21
C HIS A 187 5.16 14.73 11.22
N TRP A 188 5.60 15.98 11.20
CA TRP A 188 4.97 17.07 10.43
C TRP A 188 4.78 16.73 8.95
N SER A 189 5.86 16.33 8.27
CA SER A 189 5.82 16.06 6.83
C SER A 189 5.00 14.82 6.50
N THR A 190 4.94 13.83 7.39
CA THR A 190 4.11 12.63 7.21
C THR A 190 2.62 12.97 7.33
N LEU A 191 2.23 13.72 8.36
CA LEU A 191 0.85 14.15 8.57
C LEU A 191 0.33 14.98 7.39
N LEU A 192 1.10 16.00 6.97
CA LEU A 192 0.70 16.85 5.86
C LEU A 192 0.65 16.11 4.53
N ARG A 193 1.59 15.20 4.27
CA ARG A 193 1.60 14.40 3.04
C ARG A 193 0.35 13.51 2.94
N THR A 194 -0.12 12.97 4.07
CA THR A 194 -1.40 12.26 4.14
C THR A 194 -2.55 13.19 3.73
N ALA A 195 -2.70 14.35 4.36
CA ALA A 195 -3.75 15.31 4.03
C ALA A 195 -3.70 15.76 2.56
N VAL A 196 -2.52 16.13 2.06
CA VAL A 196 -2.29 16.57 0.68
C VAL A 196 -2.60 15.46 -0.32
N SER A 197 -2.24 14.22 -0.01
CA SER A 197 -2.56 13.09 -0.90
C SER A 197 -4.07 12.86 -1.03
N VAL A 198 -4.83 13.00 0.06
CA VAL A 198 -6.30 12.92 0.05
C VAL A 198 -6.88 14.06 -0.78
N LEU A 199 -6.42 15.30 -0.56
CA LEU A 199 -6.91 16.46 -1.31
C LEU A 199 -6.67 16.33 -2.82
N ASN A 200 -5.47 15.91 -3.21
CA ASN A 200 -5.06 15.93 -4.62
C ASN A 200 -5.54 14.72 -5.42
N ARG A 201 -5.86 13.60 -4.76
CA ARG A 201 -6.26 12.34 -5.42
C ARG A 201 -7.70 11.94 -5.17
N SER A 202 -8.48 12.80 -4.50
CA SER A 202 -9.93 12.64 -4.37
C SER A 202 -10.62 13.64 -5.29
N PRO A 203 -11.66 13.23 -6.05
CA PRO A 203 -12.47 14.18 -6.81
C PRO A 203 -13.05 15.26 -5.89
N PRO A 204 -12.84 16.57 -6.17
CA PRO A 204 -13.26 17.66 -5.29
C PRO A 204 -14.76 17.66 -5.00
N GLU A 205 -15.58 17.18 -5.93
CA GLU A 205 -17.03 17.07 -5.75
C GLU A 205 -17.46 15.96 -4.78
N LEU A 206 -16.59 14.99 -4.50
CA LEU A 206 -16.86 13.90 -3.56
C LEU A 206 -16.24 14.14 -2.18
N LEU A 207 -15.21 14.98 -2.09
CA LEU A 207 -14.53 15.27 -0.83
C LEU A 207 -15.17 16.49 -0.13
N HIS A 208 -15.90 16.21 0.95
CA HIS A 208 -16.47 17.26 1.79
C HIS A 208 -15.36 18.03 2.52
N GLU A 209 -14.60 17.33 3.35
CA GLU A 209 -13.48 17.85 4.14
C GLU A 209 -12.53 16.73 4.61
N VAL A 210 -11.35 17.13 5.08
CA VAL A 210 -10.39 16.26 5.78
C VAL A 210 -10.27 16.74 7.23
N ILE A 211 -10.51 15.85 8.18
CA ILE A 211 -10.44 16.11 9.62
C ILE A 211 -9.22 15.40 10.18
N LEU A 212 -8.23 16.17 10.63
CA LEU A 212 -7.09 15.66 11.39
C LEU A 212 -7.50 15.61 12.87
N ALA A 213 -7.77 14.41 13.37
CA ALA A 213 -8.24 14.19 14.74
C ALA A 213 -7.03 13.98 15.67
N ASP A 214 -6.66 15.01 16.43
CA ASP A 214 -5.54 14.99 17.37
C ASP A 214 -5.93 14.29 18.68
N ASP A 215 -5.36 13.12 18.93
CA ASP A 215 -5.47 12.37 20.19
C ASP A 215 -4.46 12.92 21.23
N ALA A 216 -4.65 14.18 21.61
CA ALA A 216 -3.87 14.86 22.65
C ALA A 216 -2.33 14.79 22.44
N SER A 217 -1.87 15.17 21.25
CA SER A 217 -0.45 15.32 20.94
C SER A 217 0.24 16.31 21.87
N THR A 218 1.49 16.00 22.22
CA THR A 218 2.35 16.80 23.10
C THR A 218 3.39 17.63 22.32
N LYS A 219 3.64 17.32 21.04
CA LYS A 219 4.55 18.10 20.19
C LYS A 219 3.94 19.47 19.86
N GLU A 220 4.62 20.56 20.24
CA GLU A 220 4.10 21.93 20.11
C GLU A 220 3.70 22.31 18.68
N PHE A 221 4.46 21.85 17.68
CA PHE A 221 4.19 22.14 16.27
C PHE A 221 2.86 21.56 15.77
N LEU A 222 2.29 20.56 16.45
CA LEU A 222 1.00 19.97 16.11
C LEU A 222 -0.20 20.79 16.64
N GLY A 223 0.08 21.82 17.45
CA GLY A 223 -0.90 22.78 17.95
C GLY A 223 -1.18 23.90 16.96
N LYS A 224 -1.13 25.13 17.47
CA LYS A 224 -1.38 26.34 16.71
C LYS A 224 -0.58 26.46 15.39
N PRO A 225 0.70 26.07 15.31
CA PRO A 225 1.44 26.11 14.04
C PRO A 225 0.81 25.24 12.94
N LEU A 226 0.27 24.06 13.29
CA LEU A 226 -0.46 23.21 12.35
C LEU A 226 -1.75 23.89 11.91
N GLU A 227 -2.55 24.38 12.85
CA GLU A 227 -3.81 25.07 12.55
C GLU A 227 -3.60 26.28 11.62
N ASP A 228 -2.61 27.12 11.92
CA ASP A 228 -2.29 28.31 11.13
C ASP A 228 -1.78 27.90 9.72
N HIS A 229 -0.96 26.86 9.63
CA HIS A 229 -0.50 26.31 8.35
C HIS A 229 -1.69 25.81 7.51
N LEU A 230 -2.63 25.07 8.11
CA LEU A 230 -3.76 24.51 7.38
C LEU A 230 -4.72 25.59 6.90
N ALA A 231 -5.03 26.56 7.77
CA ALA A 231 -5.90 27.68 7.45
C ALA A 231 -5.34 28.53 6.31
N LYS A 232 -4.01 28.70 6.24
CA LYS A 232 -3.34 29.47 5.20
C LYS A 232 -3.31 28.76 3.83
N ASN A 233 -3.20 27.44 3.80
CA ASN A 233 -2.84 26.71 2.57
C ASN A 233 -3.96 25.86 1.96
N TYR A 234 -5.05 25.59 2.70
CA TYR A 234 -6.06 24.62 2.25
C TYR A 234 -7.50 25.15 2.29
N ASP A 235 -7.71 26.47 2.34
CA ASP A 235 -9.02 27.13 2.21
C ASP A 235 -10.13 26.51 3.10
N GLY A 236 -9.75 26.04 4.29
CA GLY A 236 -10.67 25.40 5.25
C GLY A 236 -11.12 23.98 4.88
N LYS A 237 -10.61 23.37 3.79
CA LYS A 237 -10.87 21.97 3.42
C LYS A 237 -10.22 20.95 4.36
N VAL A 238 -9.15 21.36 5.06
CA VAL A 238 -8.47 20.55 6.07
C VAL A 238 -8.58 21.25 7.42
N LYS A 239 -9.04 20.52 8.45
CA LYS A 239 -9.27 21.05 9.79
C LYS A 239 -8.69 20.13 10.84
N VAL A 240 -8.35 20.69 12.01
CA VAL A 240 -7.92 19.92 13.18
C VAL A 240 -9.05 19.89 14.20
N VAL A 241 -9.31 18.72 14.76
CA VAL A 241 -10.17 18.55 15.95
C VAL A 241 -9.33 17.90 17.03
N ARG A 242 -9.29 18.50 18.22
CA ARG A 242 -8.38 18.08 19.30
C ARG A 242 -9.13 17.51 20.49
N ALA A 243 -8.72 16.32 20.93
CA ALA A 243 -9.18 15.71 22.18
C ALA A 243 -8.62 16.46 23.40
N LYS A 244 -9.42 16.58 24.46
CA LYS A 244 -9.00 17.23 25.71
C LYS A 244 -7.99 16.41 26.51
N LYS A 245 -8.05 15.09 26.36
CA LYS A 245 -7.19 14.10 27.03
C LYS A 245 -6.93 12.97 26.04
N ARG A 246 -5.83 12.24 26.26
CA ARG A 246 -5.53 11.04 25.50
C ARG A 246 -6.46 9.92 25.91
N GLU A 247 -7.09 9.26 24.95
CA GLU A 247 -7.86 8.05 25.23
C GLU A 247 -6.91 6.84 25.24
N VAL A 248 -6.79 6.18 26.38
CA VAL A 248 -6.00 4.95 26.50
C VAL A 248 -6.97 3.79 26.23
N SER A 249 -6.77 3.10 25.12
CA SER A 249 -7.52 1.88 24.75
C SER A 249 -6.78 0.62 25.16
#